data_AF-A0AAJ1QU56-F1
#
_entry.id   AF-A0AAJ1QU56-F1
#
_cell.length_a   1.000
_cell.length_b   1.000
_cell.length_c   1.000
_cell.angle_alpha   90.00
_cell.angle_beta   90.00
_cell.angle_gamma   90.00
#
_symmetry.space_group_name_H-M   'P 1'
#
loop_
_entity.id
_entity.type
_entity.pdbx_description
1 polymer ?
#
loop_
_entity_poly.entity_id
_entity_poly.type
_entity_poly.pdbx_seq_one_letter_code
_entity_poly.pdbx_strand_id
1 'polypeptide(L)'
;MQNKEEIYCLDLTFTDELFENEQKDFHSHLVLRDNEIELQILFDPKIRFGYIFENWVNLIGDSNKIGKHIKVNSKFSNQNILKIDFEESEIKTFTIGGNRREGNKEYISINLSTIKIYWKPNNELINTSLFYLNKAGFNFVKSYYPAISFNNDKFEINRYNGKEGFYSHKSIEFRPEFDWITTQNNIDNNKVIIIKKPLIKINHLEEISEKEVLDYANDICKISSFFLHLNVDYISAKIYLKDFTLSIIKVKDKEFEQKPLGLISFNLNGKISDFFQSELLTSYNENRDKLNKAIENFTQSRLVDGNSKFLLRYNIIDICMKGITQENEKYTCILSEEEKKLKYINALEIIKQTVDEKDWKSFETKWETVKLKMEYKPMKSHLEDFLTQQNISINEFPITLSRLKKIRDKITHGSVNSIKEKQLDIANILIYRINVVLILNMLGINEWKINFK
;
A
#
# COMPACT_ATOMS: atom_id res chain seq x y z
N MET A 1 5.78 -21.86 24.73
CA MET A 1 6.49 -21.29 23.56
C MET A 1 7.80 -20.72 24.07
N GLN A 2 8.94 -21.32 23.71
CA GLN A 2 10.22 -20.62 23.87
C GLN A 2 10.27 -19.58 22.75
N ASN A 3 10.30 -18.29 23.09
CA ASN A 3 10.64 -17.25 22.13
C ASN A 3 12.03 -17.59 21.59
N LYS A 4 12.13 -18.01 20.33
CA LYS A 4 13.42 -18.31 19.72
C LYS A 4 14.07 -16.98 19.38
N GLU A 5 14.87 -16.48 20.32
CA GLU A 5 15.70 -15.29 20.13
C GLU A 5 16.90 -15.67 19.26
N GLU A 6 17.08 -14.95 18.16
CA GLU A 6 18.25 -15.10 17.29
C GLU A 6 19.14 -13.87 17.45
N ILE A 7 20.42 -14.08 17.77
CA ILE A 7 21.38 -13.00 17.99
C ILE A 7 22.50 -13.11 16.96
N TYR A 8 22.77 -12.02 16.26
CA TYR A 8 23.81 -11.90 15.25
C TYR A 8 24.81 -10.84 15.70
N CYS A 9 26.09 -11.21 15.80
CA CYS A 9 27.17 -10.28 16.10
C CYS A 9 27.73 -9.71 14.80
N LEU A 10 27.86 -8.39 14.73
CA LEU A 10 28.39 -7.66 13.58
C LEU A 10 29.12 -6.38 14.04
N ASP A 11 29.96 -5.83 13.18
CA ASP A 11 30.58 -4.53 13.42
C ASP A 11 29.96 -3.49 12.47
N LEU A 12 29.66 -2.30 13.00
CA LEU A 12 29.02 -1.19 12.28
C LEU A 12 29.93 0.03 12.22
N THR A 13 29.94 0.71 11.08
CA THR A 13 30.56 2.03 10.91
C THR A 13 29.48 3.05 10.59
N PHE A 14 29.42 4.14 11.34
CA PHE A 14 28.58 5.28 10.98
C PHE A 14 29.27 6.10 9.89
N THR A 15 28.52 6.55 8.89
CA THR A 15 29.05 7.31 7.76
C THR A 15 28.99 8.82 7.96
N ASP A 16 28.28 9.30 8.98
CA ASP A 16 28.16 10.73 9.27
C ASP A 16 29.37 11.24 10.06
N GLU A 17 29.84 12.44 9.70
CA GLU A 17 31.01 13.12 10.31
C GLU A 17 30.90 13.28 11.84
N LEU A 18 29.67 13.33 12.36
CA LEU A 18 29.38 13.42 13.80
C LEU A 18 29.95 12.25 14.61
N PHE A 19 30.22 11.10 13.97
CA PHE A 19 30.75 9.90 14.62
C PHE A 19 32.23 9.64 14.31
N GLU A 20 32.85 10.40 13.40
CA GLU A 20 34.24 10.15 12.94
C GLU A 20 35.28 10.29 14.05
N ASN A 21 35.02 11.13 15.05
CA ASN A 21 35.97 11.45 16.12
C ASN A 21 35.94 10.50 17.32
N GLU A 22 34.96 9.60 17.41
CA GLU A 22 34.75 8.78 18.61
C GLU A 22 35.30 7.36 18.45
N GLN A 23 34.85 6.64 17.43
CA GLN A 23 35.26 5.25 17.17
C GLN A 23 34.88 4.87 15.74
N LYS A 24 35.80 4.21 15.01
CA LYS A 24 35.57 3.87 13.60
C LYS A 24 34.56 2.73 13.42
N ASP A 25 34.65 1.70 14.27
CA ASP A 25 33.81 0.50 14.19
C ASP A 25 33.19 0.19 15.55
N PHE A 26 31.87 0.06 15.61
CA PHE A 26 31.10 -0.30 16.80
C PHE A 26 30.67 -1.75 16.74
N HIS A 27 31.09 -2.53 17.73
CA HIS A 27 30.57 -3.88 17.88
C HIS A 27 29.08 -3.83 18.23
N SER A 28 28.28 -4.64 17.57
CA SER A 28 26.83 -4.58 17.66
C SER A 28 26.18 -5.95 17.64
N HIS A 29 25.04 -6.07 18.31
CA HIS A 29 24.18 -7.25 18.29
C HIS A 29 22.86 -6.93 17.60
N LEU A 30 22.57 -7.64 16.52
CA LEU A 30 21.24 -7.67 15.94
C LEU A 30 20.47 -8.82 16.58
N VAL A 31 19.43 -8.48 17.32
CA VAL A 31 18.57 -9.39 18.06
C VAL A 31 17.21 -9.46 17.38
N LEU A 32 16.80 -10.66 16.96
CA LEU A 32 15.52 -10.91 16.31
C LEU A 32 14.62 -11.71 17.23
N ARG A 33 13.41 -11.19 17.44
CA ARG A 33 12.32 -11.84 18.17
C ARG A 33 11.05 -11.80 17.30
N ASP A 34 10.02 -12.57 17.65
CA ASP A 34 8.82 -12.78 16.81
C ASP A 34 8.17 -11.51 16.23
N ASN A 35 8.25 -10.38 16.95
CA ASN A 35 7.70 -9.08 16.54
C ASN A 35 8.68 -7.92 16.79
N GLU A 36 9.97 -8.19 16.96
CA GLU A 36 10.94 -7.15 17.33
C GLU A 36 12.27 -7.38 16.59
N ILE A 37 12.81 -6.28 16.06
CA ILE A 37 14.15 -6.23 15.48
C ILE A 37 14.90 -5.20 16.30
N GLU A 38 15.81 -5.64 17.16
CA GLU A 38 16.58 -4.78 18.05
C GLU A 38 18.04 -4.77 17.59
N LEU A 39 18.58 -3.60 17.32
CA LEU A 39 20.01 -3.38 17.11
C LEU A 39 20.62 -2.78 18.37
N GLN A 40 21.50 -3.52 19.01
CA GLN A 40 22.26 -3.10 20.17
C GLN A 40 23.64 -2.65 19.74
N ILE A 41 24.00 -1.39 19.95
CA ILE A 41 25.32 -0.84 19.60
C ILE A 41 26.13 -0.68 20.86
N LEU A 42 27.24 -1.42 20.98
CA LEU A 42 28.11 -1.42 22.16
C LEU A 42 29.21 -0.37 22.03
N PHE A 43 29.43 0.41 23.09
CA PHE A 43 30.44 1.46 23.15
C PHE A 43 31.14 1.50 24.52
N ASP A 44 32.35 2.09 24.56
CA ASP A 44 33.06 2.34 25.82
C ASP A 44 32.33 3.45 26.61
N PRO A 45 32.00 3.25 27.90
CA PRO A 45 31.35 4.27 28.73
C PRO A 45 32.09 5.61 28.81
N LYS A 46 33.38 5.65 28.48
CA LYS A 46 34.18 6.90 28.41
C LYS A 46 33.80 7.79 27.22
N ILE A 47 33.21 7.21 26.19
CA ILE A 47 32.81 7.86 24.94
C ILE A 47 31.41 8.44 25.11
N ARG A 48 31.14 9.66 24.60
CA ARG A 48 29.83 10.33 24.70
C ARG A 48 28.81 9.83 23.66
N PHE A 49 28.92 8.57 23.24
CA PHE A 49 28.19 8.03 22.10
C PHE A 49 26.67 8.14 22.27
N GLY A 50 26.13 7.81 23.46
CA GLY A 50 24.71 7.97 23.76
C GLY A 50 24.16 9.35 23.43
N TYR A 51 24.82 10.39 23.95
CA TYR A 51 24.41 11.78 23.72
C TYR A 51 24.55 12.20 22.25
N ILE A 52 25.61 11.75 21.58
CA ILE A 52 25.82 12.04 20.15
C ILE A 52 24.73 11.38 19.30
N PHE A 53 24.42 10.11 19.60
CA PHE A 53 23.37 9.36 18.90
C PHE A 53 21.99 10.00 19.09
N GLU A 54 21.63 10.42 20.31
CA GLU A 54 20.36 11.09 20.58
C GLU A 54 20.19 12.38 19.76
N ASN A 55 21.23 13.23 19.75
CA ASN A 55 21.22 14.45 18.95
C ASN A 55 21.18 14.16 17.46
N TRP A 56 21.91 13.13 17.02
CA TRP A 56 21.94 12.71 15.63
C TRP A 56 20.57 12.22 15.14
N VAL A 57 19.84 11.41 15.92
CA VAL A 57 18.48 10.97 15.57
C VAL A 57 17.54 12.17 15.40
N ASN A 58 17.68 13.20 16.24
CA ASN A 58 16.89 14.43 16.11
C ASN A 58 17.26 15.25 14.84
N LEU A 59 18.50 15.13 14.34
CA LEU A 59 18.98 15.85 13.15
C LEU A 59 18.57 15.19 11.84
N ILE A 60 18.53 13.85 11.78
CA ILE A 60 18.10 13.12 10.57
C ILE A 60 16.59 13.21 10.32
N GLY A 61 15.82 13.70 11.29
CA GLY A 61 14.40 14.07 11.17
C GLY A 61 13.51 12.93 10.66
N ASP A 62 12.47 13.28 9.89
CA ASP A 62 11.45 12.35 9.34
C ASP A 62 12.02 11.25 8.43
N SER A 63 13.31 11.32 8.04
CA SER A 63 13.88 10.33 7.15
C SER A 63 14.10 8.98 7.83
N ASN A 64 14.27 8.92 9.16
CA ASN A 64 14.39 7.77 10.09
C ASN A 64 15.14 6.49 9.62
N LYS A 65 15.69 6.47 8.40
CA LYS A 65 16.28 5.33 7.72
C LYS A 65 17.74 5.19 8.11
N ILE A 66 17.97 4.57 9.28
CA ILE A 66 19.31 4.35 9.84
C ILE A 66 20.26 3.70 8.82
N GLY A 67 19.74 2.84 7.95
CA GLY A 67 20.52 2.12 6.94
C GLY A 67 21.35 2.97 5.99
N LYS A 68 20.91 4.19 5.70
CA LYS A 68 21.67 5.10 4.83
C LYS A 68 22.91 5.67 5.51
N HIS A 69 22.97 5.56 6.82
CA HIS A 69 23.98 6.17 7.67
C HIS A 69 24.89 5.14 8.35
N ILE A 70 24.65 3.85 8.15
CA ILE A 70 25.46 2.77 8.70
C ILE A 70 25.98 1.84 7.61
N LYS A 71 27.23 1.42 7.75
CA LYS A 71 27.85 0.37 6.95
C LYS A 71 28.11 -0.84 7.84
N VAL A 72 27.75 -2.02 7.36
CA VAL A 72 28.04 -3.29 8.03
C VAL A 72 29.38 -3.81 7.54
N ASN A 73 30.31 -4.02 8.46
CA ASN A 73 31.59 -4.65 8.16
C ASN A 73 31.39 -6.17 8.08
N SER A 74 32.02 -6.83 7.11
CA SER A 74 31.79 -8.23 6.73
C SER A 74 32.24 -9.30 7.74
N LYS A 75 32.46 -8.94 9.01
CA LYS A 75 32.81 -9.86 10.09
C LYS A 75 31.54 -10.31 10.82
N PHE A 76 30.95 -11.41 10.34
CA PHE A 76 29.82 -12.05 11.00
C PHE A 76 30.28 -13.23 11.85
N SER A 77 29.67 -13.44 13.01
CA SER A 77 29.89 -14.65 13.81
C SER A 77 29.40 -15.92 13.09
N ASN A 78 28.39 -15.80 12.23
CA ASN A 78 27.85 -16.89 11.44
C ASN A 78 28.41 -16.88 10.01
N GLN A 79 29.20 -17.90 9.66
CA GLN A 79 29.87 -18.03 8.37
C GLN A 79 28.93 -18.28 7.17
N ASN A 80 27.65 -18.52 7.41
CA ASN A 80 26.65 -18.67 6.34
C ASN A 80 26.03 -17.33 5.93
N ILE A 81 26.24 -16.26 6.70
CA ILE A 81 25.76 -14.92 6.37
C ILE A 81 26.76 -14.27 5.41
N LEU A 82 26.24 -13.78 4.30
CA LEU A 82 26.99 -13.03 3.29
C LEU A 82 26.92 -11.52 3.55
N LYS A 83 25.74 -11.03 3.92
CA LYS A 83 25.47 -9.59 4.13
C LYS A 83 24.27 -9.43 5.07
N ILE A 84 24.30 -8.40 5.91
CA ILE A 84 23.13 -7.86 6.60
C ILE A 84 22.92 -6.45 6.05
N ASP A 85 21.69 -6.12 5.71
CA ASP A 85 21.34 -4.90 4.99
C ASP A 85 20.22 -4.16 5.70
N PHE A 86 20.56 -2.94 6.11
CA PHE A 86 19.73 -2.03 6.89
C PHE A 86 19.11 -0.92 6.04
N GLU A 87 19.32 -0.86 4.71
CA GLU A 87 18.99 0.30 3.87
C GLU A 87 17.54 0.79 4.02
N GLU A 88 16.60 -0.16 4.18
CA GLU A 88 15.16 0.10 4.39
C GLU A 88 14.72 0.05 5.86
N SER A 89 15.66 -0.09 6.80
CA SER A 89 15.40 -0.09 8.24
C SER A 89 15.13 1.32 8.74
N GLU A 90 13.97 1.51 9.36
CA GLU A 90 13.61 2.76 10.04
C GLU A 90 13.73 2.60 11.57
N ILE A 91 14.20 3.64 12.26
CA ILE A 91 14.18 3.69 13.72
C ILE A 91 12.74 3.88 14.18
N LYS A 92 12.18 2.88 14.88
CA LYS A 92 10.85 2.96 15.51
C LYS A 92 10.94 3.61 16.89
N THR A 93 11.88 3.15 17.69
CA THR A 93 12.19 3.68 19.02
C THR A 93 13.65 3.39 19.33
N PHE A 94 14.25 4.16 20.22
CA PHE A 94 15.56 3.82 20.78
C PHE A 94 15.54 4.05 22.29
N THR A 95 16.46 3.44 23.01
CA THR A 95 16.59 3.65 24.45
C THR A 95 18.05 3.82 24.82
N ILE A 96 18.31 4.92 25.53
CA ILE A 96 19.61 5.30 26.05
C ILE A 96 19.50 5.33 27.58
N GLY A 97 20.44 4.69 28.28
CA GLY A 97 20.53 4.73 29.73
C GLY A 97 19.83 3.60 30.49
N GLY A 98 20.26 3.44 31.75
CA GLY A 98 19.77 2.48 32.74
C GLY A 98 20.48 1.13 32.72
N ASN A 99 21.62 0.97 33.40
CA ASN A 99 22.33 -0.30 33.65
C ASN A 99 22.48 -1.29 32.47
N ARG A 100 22.29 -0.86 31.22
CA ARG A 100 22.42 -1.66 29.99
C ARG A 100 23.89 -1.81 29.66
N ARG A 101 24.49 -2.81 30.29
CA ARG A 101 25.89 -3.16 30.14
C ARG A 101 26.03 -4.59 29.70
N GLU A 102 26.97 -4.79 28.79
CA GLU A 102 27.49 -6.11 28.47
C GLU A 102 28.96 -6.14 28.89
N GLY A 103 29.23 -6.78 30.02
CA GLY A 103 30.52 -6.69 30.70
C GLY A 103 30.88 -5.24 31.04
N ASN A 104 31.96 -4.73 30.46
CA ASN A 104 32.47 -3.38 30.70
C ASN A 104 31.97 -2.34 29.68
N LYS A 105 31.17 -2.75 28.70
CA LYS A 105 30.63 -1.86 27.67
C LYS A 105 29.20 -1.45 28.00
N GLU A 106 28.83 -0.23 27.63
CA GLU A 106 27.43 0.21 27.60
C GLU A 106 26.86 -0.01 26.19
N TYR A 107 25.53 -0.11 26.08
CA TYR A 107 24.88 -0.22 24.78
C TYR A 107 23.60 0.60 24.66
N ILE A 108 23.34 1.08 23.45
CA ILE A 108 22.05 1.66 23.04
C ILE A 108 21.24 0.55 22.37
N SER A 109 19.97 0.44 22.69
CA SER A 109 19.03 -0.42 21.95
C SER A 109 18.23 0.41 20.96
N ILE A 110 18.21 -0.01 19.70
CA ILE A 110 17.49 0.64 18.62
C ILE A 110 16.51 -0.37 18.04
N ASN A 111 15.21 -0.09 18.14
CA ASN A 111 14.19 -0.92 17.52
C ASN A 111 13.96 -0.49 16.07
N LEU A 112 14.08 -1.44 15.15
CA LEU A 112 14.05 -1.22 13.71
C LEU A 112 12.75 -1.73 13.08
N SER A 113 12.34 -1.13 11.97
CA SER A 113 11.14 -1.53 11.24
C SER A 113 11.32 -2.81 10.42
N THR A 114 12.47 -2.98 9.78
CA THR A 114 12.73 -4.05 8.80
C THR A 114 14.21 -4.42 8.83
N ILE A 115 14.55 -5.65 8.45
CA ILE A 115 15.92 -6.07 8.19
C ILE A 115 15.98 -7.06 7.02
N LYS A 116 17.06 -7.01 6.24
CA LYS A 116 17.38 -8.00 5.21
C LYS A 116 18.67 -8.74 5.58
N ILE A 117 18.65 -10.07 5.50
CA ILE A 117 19.81 -10.92 5.76
C ILE A 117 20.03 -11.82 4.55
N TYR A 118 21.21 -11.72 3.96
CA TYR A 118 21.65 -12.51 2.82
C TYR A 118 22.50 -13.67 3.33
N TRP A 119 22.11 -14.87 2.92
CA TRP A 119 22.72 -16.14 3.30
C TRP A 119 23.34 -16.79 2.07
N LYS A 120 24.27 -17.72 2.30
CA LYS A 120 24.72 -18.66 1.27
C LYS A 120 23.50 -19.34 0.60
N PRO A 121 23.58 -19.62 -0.71
CA PRO A 121 22.45 -20.15 -1.46
C PRO A 121 22.01 -21.52 -0.91
N ASN A 122 20.70 -21.76 -0.91
CA ASN A 122 20.12 -23.05 -0.58
C ASN A 122 19.77 -23.78 -1.89
N ASN A 123 20.56 -24.79 -2.23
CA ASN A 123 20.43 -25.52 -3.49
C ASN A 123 19.17 -26.40 -3.58
N GLU A 124 18.54 -26.75 -2.44
CA GLU A 124 17.34 -27.60 -2.42
C GLU A 124 16.07 -26.82 -2.76
N LEU A 125 16.03 -25.54 -2.42
CA LEU A 125 14.86 -24.68 -2.55
C LEU A 125 15.04 -23.58 -3.60
N ILE A 126 16.08 -23.67 -4.43
CA ILE A 126 16.39 -22.69 -5.48
C ILE A 126 15.14 -22.40 -6.34
N ASN A 127 15.00 -21.15 -6.76
CA ASN A 127 13.88 -20.65 -7.56
C ASN A 127 12.52 -20.73 -6.85
N THR A 128 12.52 -20.69 -5.52
CA THR A 128 11.32 -20.59 -4.71
C THR A 128 11.40 -19.37 -3.81
N SER A 129 10.25 -18.78 -3.49
CA SER A 129 10.13 -17.74 -2.48
C SER A 129 8.90 -17.99 -1.61
N LEU A 130 9.04 -17.72 -0.32
CA LEU A 130 8.01 -17.90 0.70
C LEU A 130 7.77 -16.56 1.39
N PHE A 131 6.57 -16.01 1.24
CA PHE A 131 6.15 -14.76 1.86
C PHE A 131 5.11 -15.02 2.94
N TYR A 132 5.51 -14.97 4.21
CA TYR A 132 4.61 -15.19 5.33
C TYR A 132 3.78 -13.93 5.58
N LEU A 133 2.48 -14.10 5.67
CA LEU A 133 1.52 -13.00 5.75
C LEU A 133 1.15 -12.64 7.18
N ASN A 134 0.63 -11.43 7.33
CA ASN A 134 0.04 -10.92 8.55
C ASN A 134 -1.33 -11.57 8.87
N LYS A 135 -2.02 -11.14 9.94
CA LYS A 135 -3.30 -11.77 10.35
C LYS A 135 -4.39 -11.56 9.31
N ALA A 136 -4.39 -10.43 8.60
CA ALA A 136 -5.29 -10.21 7.49
C ALA A 136 -5.05 -11.23 6.35
N GLY A 137 -3.79 -11.58 6.08
CA GLY A 137 -3.41 -12.63 5.13
C GLY A 137 -3.93 -14.03 5.49
N PHE A 138 -4.25 -14.29 6.76
CA PHE A 138 -4.98 -15.51 7.13
C PHE A 138 -6.35 -15.57 6.44
N ASN A 139 -7.07 -14.45 6.32
CA ASN A 139 -8.36 -14.40 5.63
C ASN A 139 -8.23 -14.63 4.12
N PHE A 140 -7.08 -14.27 3.54
CA PHE A 140 -6.75 -14.57 2.16
C PHE A 140 -6.52 -16.07 1.96
N VAL A 141 -5.58 -16.66 2.70
CA VAL A 141 -5.19 -18.07 2.55
C VAL A 141 -6.33 -19.01 2.94
N LYS A 142 -7.08 -18.73 4.02
CA LYS A 142 -8.15 -19.63 4.49
C LYS A 142 -9.24 -19.88 3.44
N SER A 143 -9.43 -18.97 2.49
CA SER A 143 -10.42 -19.11 1.43
C SER A 143 -10.15 -20.27 0.46
N TYR A 144 -8.91 -20.79 0.46
CA TYR A 144 -8.46 -21.93 -0.36
C TYR A 144 -8.65 -23.29 0.33
N TYR A 145 -9.02 -23.29 1.61
CA TYR A 145 -9.13 -24.50 2.42
C TYR A 145 -10.57 -24.69 2.96
N PRO A 146 -11.05 -25.95 3.06
CA PRO A 146 -12.27 -26.28 3.76
C PRO A 146 -12.15 -26.02 5.27
N ALA A 147 -13.28 -26.04 5.95
CA ALA A 147 -13.29 -26.21 7.40
C ALA A 147 -12.57 -27.52 7.74
N ILE A 148 -11.85 -27.54 8.87
CA ILE A 148 -11.09 -28.70 9.32
C ILE A 148 -12.05 -29.89 9.48
N SER A 149 -11.79 -30.99 8.78
CA SER A 149 -12.48 -32.26 8.96
C SER A 149 -11.48 -33.34 9.36
N PHE A 150 -11.91 -34.22 10.27
CA PHE A 150 -11.18 -35.45 10.60
C PHE A 150 -11.71 -36.55 9.69
N ASN A 151 -10.83 -37.31 9.03
CA ASN A 151 -11.22 -38.43 8.22
C ASN A 151 -10.40 -39.66 8.65
N ASN A 152 -11.08 -40.71 9.11
CA ASN A 152 -10.49 -42.02 9.42
C ASN A 152 -9.16 -41.96 10.21
N ASP A 153 -9.19 -41.33 11.39
CA ASP A 153 -8.06 -41.20 12.32
C ASP A 153 -6.80 -40.48 11.79
N LYS A 154 -6.89 -39.87 10.60
CA LYS A 154 -5.85 -39.01 10.05
C LYS A 154 -6.33 -37.56 10.03
N PHE A 155 -5.46 -36.68 10.54
CA PHE A 155 -5.62 -35.24 10.37
C PHE A 155 -5.12 -34.88 8.97
N GLU A 156 -6.04 -34.69 8.03
CA GLU A 156 -5.75 -34.24 6.68
C GLU A 156 -6.46 -32.91 6.41
N ILE A 157 -5.71 -31.90 5.96
CA ILE A 157 -6.27 -30.64 5.50
C ILE A 157 -5.91 -30.47 4.04
N ASN A 158 -6.84 -30.88 3.19
CA ASN A 158 -6.75 -30.73 1.75
C ASN A 158 -7.34 -29.38 1.33
N ARG A 159 -6.97 -28.88 0.16
CA ARG A 159 -7.56 -27.66 -0.42
C ARG A 159 -8.94 -27.96 -1.01
N TYR A 160 -9.70 -26.92 -1.33
CA TYR A 160 -10.89 -27.11 -2.16
C TYR A 160 -10.51 -27.70 -3.53
N ASN A 161 -11.34 -28.59 -4.05
CA ASN A 161 -11.19 -29.13 -5.41
C ASN A 161 -11.01 -28.00 -6.43
N GLY A 162 -10.05 -28.16 -7.34
CA GLY A 162 -9.70 -27.15 -8.35
C GLY A 162 -8.89 -25.96 -7.82
N LYS A 163 -8.50 -25.95 -6.54
CA LYS A 163 -7.69 -24.87 -5.93
C LYS A 163 -6.28 -25.33 -5.56
N GLU A 164 -5.80 -26.42 -6.16
CA GLU A 164 -4.46 -26.98 -5.91
C GLU A 164 -3.37 -26.34 -6.78
N GLY A 165 -3.76 -25.80 -7.94
CA GLY A 165 -2.87 -25.23 -8.94
C GLY A 165 -2.19 -23.94 -8.50
N PHE A 166 -1.12 -23.60 -9.22
CA PHE A 166 -0.49 -22.29 -9.16
C PHE A 166 -1.18 -21.33 -10.13
N TYR A 167 -1.15 -20.05 -9.79
CA TYR A 167 -1.52 -18.97 -10.69
C TYR A 167 -0.26 -18.50 -11.42
N SER A 168 -0.22 -18.69 -12.73
CA SER A 168 0.91 -18.27 -13.57
C SER A 168 0.76 -16.80 -13.96
N HIS A 169 1.84 -16.03 -13.83
CA HIS A 169 1.91 -14.64 -14.27
C HIS A 169 3.34 -14.28 -14.66
N LYS A 170 3.56 -13.96 -15.94
CA LYS A 170 4.89 -13.68 -16.50
C LYS A 170 5.89 -14.79 -16.10
N SER A 171 7.02 -14.42 -15.49
CA SER A 171 8.10 -15.35 -15.10
C SER A 171 7.90 -15.99 -13.73
N ILE A 172 6.70 -15.93 -13.14
CA ILE A 172 6.41 -16.55 -11.85
C ILE A 172 5.13 -17.39 -11.86
N GLU A 173 5.08 -18.31 -10.92
CA GLU A 173 3.89 -19.04 -10.51
C GLU A 173 3.69 -18.85 -9.02
N PHE A 174 2.51 -18.42 -8.57
CA PHE A 174 2.26 -18.23 -7.14
C PHE A 174 1.07 -18.99 -6.61
N ARG A 175 1.08 -19.20 -5.29
CA ARG A 175 0.05 -19.98 -4.60
C ARG A 175 -0.10 -19.58 -3.13
N PRO A 176 -1.30 -19.20 -2.67
CA PRO A 176 -1.55 -18.92 -1.26
C PRO A 176 -1.73 -20.22 -0.46
N GLU A 177 -0.88 -20.51 0.51
CA GLU A 177 -0.93 -21.75 1.31
C GLU A 177 -0.67 -21.54 2.79
N PHE A 178 -0.98 -22.55 3.59
CA PHE A 178 -0.56 -22.60 4.99
C PHE A 178 0.72 -23.40 5.11
N ASP A 179 1.71 -22.85 5.81
CA ASP A 179 2.77 -23.62 6.44
C ASP A 179 2.28 -24.15 7.79
N TRP A 180 2.53 -25.44 8.03
CA TRP A 180 1.96 -26.21 9.13
C TRP A 180 3.06 -26.58 10.11
N ILE A 181 3.00 -26.00 11.31
CA ILE A 181 3.97 -26.29 12.36
C ILE A 181 3.28 -27.09 13.45
N THR A 182 3.70 -28.34 13.61
CA THR A 182 3.29 -29.21 14.72
C THR A 182 4.27 -29.07 15.89
N THR A 183 3.75 -28.78 17.07
CA THR A 183 4.50 -28.82 18.33
C THR A 183 3.83 -29.78 19.29
N GLN A 184 4.63 -30.67 19.89
CA GLN A 184 4.19 -31.52 21.00
C GLN A 184 4.59 -30.81 22.30
N ASN A 185 3.64 -30.69 23.23
CA ASN A 185 3.94 -30.07 24.52
C ASN A 185 4.61 -31.12 25.42
N ASN A 186 5.92 -30.99 25.68
CA ASN A 186 6.71 -31.97 26.43
C ASN A 186 6.23 -32.23 27.88
N ILE A 187 5.34 -31.39 28.42
CA ILE A 187 4.81 -31.51 29.79
C ILE A 187 3.51 -32.35 29.82
N ASP A 188 2.78 -32.42 28.72
CA ASP A 188 1.43 -32.98 28.65
C ASP A 188 1.33 -33.78 27.33
N ASN A 189 1.87 -35.02 27.34
CA ASN A 189 2.05 -35.93 26.19
C ASN A 189 0.78 -36.23 25.37
N ASN A 190 -0.38 -35.66 25.74
CA ASN A 190 -1.67 -35.85 25.10
C ASN A 190 -2.13 -34.65 24.26
N LYS A 191 -1.32 -33.58 24.11
CA LYS A 191 -1.71 -32.39 23.33
C LYS A 191 -0.73 -32.12 22.18
N VAL A 192 -1.25 -32.23 20.95
CA VAL A 192 -0.58 -31.76 19.73
C VAL A 192 -1.15 -30.38 19.37
N ILE A 193 -0.27 -29.38 19.25
CA ILE A 193 -0.65 -28.04 18.80
C ILE A 193 -0.22 -27.89 17.34
N ILE A 194 -1.18 -27.58 16.48
CA ILE A 194 -0.97 -27.33 15.05
C ILE A 194 -1.12 -25.84 14.78
N ILE A 195 -0.04 -25.19 14.38
CA ILE A 195 0.00 -23.77 14.06
C ILE A 195 -0.06 -23.61 12.54
N LYS A 196 -0.99 -22.77 12.07
CA LYS A 196 -1.14 -22.43 10.65
C LYS A 196 -0.50 -21.07 10.40
N LYS A 197 0.51 -21.00 9.53
CA LYS A 197 1.11 -19.74 9.10
C LYS A 197 0.70 -19.45 7.66
N PRO A 198 -0.10 -18.39 7.39
CA PRO A 198 -0.47 -18.06 6.03
C PRO A 198 0.76 -17.57 5.25
N LEU A 199 0.95 -18.06 4.03
CA LEU A 199 2.01 -17.61 3.14
C LEU A 199 1.58 -17.57 1.68
N ILE A 200 2.32 -16.82 0.88
CA ILE A 200 2.32 -16.91 -0.57
C ILE A 200 3.61 -17.60 -0.97
N LYS A 201 3.50 -18.77 -1.61
CA LYS A 201 4.61 -19.44 -2.25
C LYS A 201 4.71 -18.97 -3.69
N ILE A 202 5.90 -18.55 -4.12
CA ILE A 202 6.18 -18.14 -5.49
C ILE A 202 7.29 -19.04 -6.02
N ASN A 203 7.06 -19.68 -7.16
CA ASN A 203 8.09 -20.39 -7.94
C ASN A 203 8.54 -19.48 -9.08
N HIS A 204 9.85 -19.45 -9.35
CA HIS A 204 10.43 -18.66 -10.44
C HIS A 204 10.58 -19.57 -11.66
N LEU A 205 9.95 -19.20 -12.76
CA LEU A 205 10.02 -19.95 -14.02
C LEU A 205 11.34 -19.68 -14.76
N GLU A 206 11.91 -18.51 -14.53
CA GLU A 206 13.15 -18.02 -15.13
C GLU A 206 14.02 -17.35 -14.05
N GLU A 207 15.25 -16.97 -14.41
CA GLU A 207 16.10 -16.17 -13.54
C GLU A 207 15.46 -14.79 -13.32
N ILE A 208 15.23 -14.45 -12.06
CA ILE A 208 14.48 -13.26 -11.65
C ILE A 208 15.25 -12.50 -10.57
N SER A 209 15.19 -11.17 -10.61
CA SER A 209 15.87 -10.34 -9.61
C SER A 209 15.11 -10.29 -8.28
N GLU A 210 15.82 -9.97 -7.19
CA GLU A 210 15.21 -9.70 -5.88
C GLU A 210 14.05 -8.70 -5.98
N LYS A 211 14.28 -7.60 -6.70
CA LYS A 211 13.31 -6.52 -6.85
C LYS A 211 12.02 -7.00 -7.52
N GLU A 212 12.13 -7.79 -8.58
CA GLU A 212 10.96 -8.31 -9.30
C GLU A 212 10.15 -9.28 -8.44
N VAL A 213 10.80 -10.19 -7.70
CA VAL A 213 10.09 -11.11 -6.79
C VAL A 213 9.33 -10.33 -5.71
N LEU A 214 9.97 -9.31 -5.12
CA LEU A 214 9.33 -8.44 -4.14
C LEU A 214 8.15 -7.66 -4.73
N ASP A 215 8.31 -7.16 -5.95
CA ASP A 215 7.26 -6.46 -6.67
C ASP A 215 6.03 -7.35 -6.89
N TYR A 216 6.22 -8.58 -7.36
CA TYR A 216 5.12 -9.52 -7.52
C TYR A 216 4.43 -9.86 -6.18
N ALA A 217 5.20 -10.12 -5.12
CA ALA A 217 4.64 -10.40 -3.81
C ALA A 217 3.80 -9.21 -3.28
N ASN A 218 4.29 -7.99 -3.45
CA ASN A 218 3.57 -6.76 -3.10
C ASN A 218 2.28 -6.62 -3.90
N ASP A 219 2.31 -6.86 -5.21
CA ASP A 219 1.13 -6.75 -6.08
C ASP A 219 0.03 -7.75 -5.64
N ILE A 220 0.39 -9.00 -5.35
CA ILE A 220 -0.54 -10.02 -4.85
C ILE A 220 -1.15 -9.58 -3.50
N CYS A 221 -0.33 -9.05 -2.60
CA CYS A 221 -0.78 -8.50 -1.31
C CYS A 221 -1.76 -7.32 -1.48
N LYS A 222 -1.49 -6.38 -2.38
CA LYS A 222 -2.36 -5.21 -2.66
C LYS A 222 -3.69 -5.62 -3.27
N ILE A 223 -3.69 -6.50 -4.26
CA ILE A 223 -4.92 -7.03 -4.88
C ILE A 223 -5.76 -7.76 -3.83
N SER A 224 -5.12 -8.61 -3.03
CA SER A 224 -5.79 -9.31 -1.92
C SER A 224 -6.37 -8.34 -0.89
N SER A 225 -5.65 -7.26 -0.61
CA SER A 225 -6.07 -6.22 0.33
C SER A 225 -7.33 -5.52 -0.13
N PHE A 226 -7.39 -5.15 -1.40
CA PHE A 226 -8.58 -4.56 -2.01
C PHE A 226 -9.77 -5.52 -1.93
N PHE A 227 -9.61 -6.76 -2.40
CA PHE A 227 -10.70 -7.74 -2.41
C PHE A 227 -11.27 -7.98 -1.01
N LEU A 228 -10.42 -8.21 -0.01
CA LEU A 228 -10.85 -8.48 1.37
C LEU A 228 -11.24 -7.23 2.14
N HIS A 229 -10.88 -6.05 1.62
CA HIS A 229 -10.97 -4.76 2.27
C HIS A 229 -10.09 -4.66 3.53
N LEU A 230 -9.04 -5.47 3.63
CA LEU A 230 -8.14 -5.56 4.79
C LEU A 230 -6.72 -5.26 4.34
N ASN A 231 -5.85 -4.74 5.21
CA ASN A 231 -4.44 -4.59 4.86
C ASN A 231 -3.72 -5.96 4.91
N VAL A 232 -3.62 -6.65 3.78
CA VAL A 232 -2.83 -7.88 3.63
C VAL A 232 -1.41 -7.48 3.22
N ASP A 233 -0.44 -7.82 4.06
CA ASP A 233 0.99 -7.63 3.79
C ASP A 233 1.78 -8.84 4.29
N TYR A 234 2.99 -9.02 3.77
CA TYR A 234 3.94 -10.00 4.29
C TYR A 234 4.75 -9.41 5.44
N ILE A 235 4.93 -10.21 6.49
CA ILE A 235 5.68 -9.89 7.71
C ILE A 235 7.10 -10.46 7.66
N SER A 236 7.30 -11.51 6.88
CA SER A 236 8.62 -12.05 6.61
C SER A 236 8.65 -12.74 5.26
N ALA A 237 9.83 -12.81 4.65
CA ALA A 237 10.06 -13.48 3.39
C ALA A 237 11.32 -14.33 3.46
N LYS A 238 11.33 -15.46 2.74
CA LYS A 238 12.52 -16.22 2.40
C LYS A 238 12.54 -16.39 0.88
N ILE A 239 13.53 -15.81 0.22
CA ILE A 239 13.66 -15.79 -1.24
C ILE A 239 14.92 -16.59 -1.58
N TYR A 240 14.77 -17.70 -2.29
CA TYR A 240 15.85 -18.62 -2.64
C TYR A 240 16.30 -18.36 -4.08
N LEU A 241 17.31 -17.51 -4.25
CA LEU A 241 17.93 -17.22 -5.54
C LEU A 241 19.18 -18.09 -5.74
N LYS A 242 19.71 -18.09 -6.96
CA LYS A 242 20.88 -18.88 -7.35
C LYS A 242 22.13 -18.52 -6.57
N ASP A 243 22.36 -17.23 -6.35
CA ASP A 243 23.59 -16.73 -5.73
C ASP A 243 23.49 -16.60 -4.21
N PHE A 244 22.27 -16.44 -3.68
CA PHE A 244 22.04 -16.26 -2.26
C PHE A 244 20.60 -16.63 -1.86
N THR A 245 20.41 -16.87 -0.57
CA THR A 245 19.08 -16.87 0.05
C THR A 245 18.88 -15.57 0.79
N LEU A 246 17.74 -14.90 0.61
CA LEU A 246 17.41 -13.66 1.30
C LEU A 246 16.30 -13.90 2.31
N SER A 247 16.55 -13.52 3.56
CA SER A 247 15.53 -13.42 4.59
C SER A 247 15.18 -11.95 4.81
N ILE A 248 13.89 -11.62 4.69
CA ILE A 248 13.36 -10.29 5.03
C ILE A 248 12.48 -10.45 6.25
N ILE A 249 12.65 -9.59 7.25
CA ILE A 249 11.83 -9.58 8.45
C ILE A 249 11.34 -8.17 8.66
N LYS A 250 10.02 -7.99 8.82
CA LYS A 250 9.37 -6.72 9.13
C LYS A 250 8.73 -6.82 10.52
N VAL A 251 8.84 -5.74 11.29
CA VAL A 251 8.07 -5.59 12.52
C VAL A 251 6.60 -5.38 12.15
N LYS A 252 5.72 -6.10 12.85
CA LYS A 252 4.28 -6.02 12.62
C LYS A 252 3.74 -4.70 13.15
N ASP A 253 3.08 -3.93 12.30
CA ASP A 253 2.26 -2.82 12.77
C ASP A 253 1.08 -3.34 13.61
N LYS A 254 0.53 -2.47 14.47
CA LYS A 254 -0.69 -2.79 15.22
C LYS A 254 -1.84 -3.04 14.25
N GLU A 255 -2.30 -4.29 14.19
CA GLU A 255 -3.47 -4.67 13.40
C GLU A 255 -4.75 -4.42 14.18
N PHE A 256 -5.70 -3.72 13.55
CA PHE A 256 -7.05 -3.58 14.09
C PHE A 256 -7.91 -4.76 13.63
N GLU A 257 -8.66 -5.37 14.55
CA GLU A 257 -9.55 -6.47 14.18
C GLU A 257 -10.68 -5.97 13.29
N GLN A 258 -10.62 -6.35 12.01
CA GLN A 258 -11.65 -6.04 11.03
C GLN A 258 -12.14 -7.31 10.36
N LYS A 259 -13.45 -7.39 10.15
CA LYS A 259 -14.05 -8.45 9.35
C LYS A 259 -13.80 -8.18 7.86
N PRO A 260 -13.45 -9.22 7.07
CA PRO A 260 -13.42 -9.11 5.62
C PRO A 260 -14.84 -8.83 5.11
N LEU A 261 -14.97 -7.91 4.16
CA LEU A 261 -16.27 -7.55 3.56
C LEU A 261 -16.48 -8.22 2.20
N GLY A 262 -15.40 -8.43 1.44
CA GLY A 262 -15.49 -8.98 0.08
C GLY A 262 -16.19 -8.01 -0.89
N LEU A 263 -16.52 -8.52 -2.08
CA LEU A 263 -17.14 -7.73 -3.16
C LEU A 263 -18.58 -8.17 -3.50
N ILE A 264 -19.25 -8.88 -2.59
CA ILE A 264 -20.60 -9.45 -2.81
C ILE A 264 -21.63 -8.35 -3.14
N SER A 265 -21.55 -7.19 -2.49
CA SER A 265 -22.46 -6.06 -2.76
C SER A 265 -22.34 -5.48 -4.17
N PHE A 266 -21.31 -5.89 -4.92
CA PHE A 266 -21.04 -5.50 -6.30
C PHE A 266 -21.38 -6.62 -7.29
N ASN A 267 -22.11 -7.64 -6.83
CA ASN A 267 -22.46 -8.87 -7.55
C ASN A 267 -21.25 -9.72 -7.96
N LEU A 268 -20.12 -9.53 -7.27
CA LEU A 268 -18.93 -10.37 -7.41
C LEU A 268 -18.96 -11.42 -6.30
N ASN A 269 -19.77 -12.45 -6.54
CA ASN A 269 -20.03 -13.54 -5.57
C ASN A 269 -18.92 -14.59 -5.54
N GLY A 270 -17.89 -14.44 -6.37
CA GLY A 270 -16.74 -15.34 -6.43
C GLY A 270 -15.90 -15.32 -5.16
N LYS A 271 -15.17 -16.40 -4.91
CA LYS A 271 -14.12 -16.41 -3.88
C LYS A 271 -12.94 -15.59 -4.41
N ILE A 272 -12.06 -15.13 -3.51
CA ILE A 272 -10.81 -14.47 -3.92
C ILE A 272 -9.95 -15.35 -4.86
N SER A 273 -10.11 -16.67 -4.77
CA SER A 273 -9.46 -17.62 -5.67
C SER A 273 -10.01 -17.63 -7.09
N ASP A 274 -11.18 -17.04 -7.33
CA ASP A 274 -11.74 -16.79 -8.66
C ASP A 274 -11.34 -15.39 -9.18
N PHE A 275 -10.87 -14.52 -8.27
CA PHE A 275 -10.47 -13.14 -8.55
C PHE A 275 -9.07 -13.04 -9.17
N PHE A 276 -8.12 -13.88 -8.75
CA PHE A 276 -6.79 -13.96 -9.35
C PHE A 276 -6.84 -14.73 -10.68
N GLN A 277 -7.22 -14.05 -11.76
CA GLN A 277 -7.06 -14.53 -13.14
C GLN A 277 -5.89 -13.79 -13.81
N SER A 278 -5.24 -14.39 -14.82
CA SER A 278 -4.04 -13.84 -15.47
C SER A 278 -4.26 -12.45 -16.09
N GLU A 279 -5.47 -12.18 -16.60
CA GLU A 279 -5.84 -10.89 -17.17
C GLU A 279 -5.83 -9.76 -16.12
N LEU A 280 -6.25 -10.05 -14.88
CA LEU A 280 -6.29 -9.07 -13.80
C LEU A 280 -4.90 -8.55 -13.44
N LEU A 281 -3.91 -9.45 -13.32
CA LEU A 281 -2.54 -9.06 -13.00
C LEU A 281 -1.91 -8.24 -14.13
N THR A 282 -2.34 -8.45 -15.37
CA THR A 282 -1.91 -7.64 -16.51
C THR A 282 -2.46 -6.22 -16.40
N SER A 283 -3.77 -6.05 -16.23
CA SER A 283 -4.39 -4.73 -16.03
C SER A 283 -3.90 -4.02 -14.78
N TYR A 284 -3.61 -4.76 -13.71
CA TYR A 284 -2.98 -4.21 -12.51
C TYR A 284 -1.62 -3.58 -12.83
N ASN A 285 -0.78 -4.29 -13.58
CA ASN A 285 0.56 -3.82 -13.94
C ASN A 285 0.53 -2.55 -14.80
N GLU A 286 -0.43 -2.43 -15.72
CA GLU A 286 -0.62 -1.23 -16.54
C GLU A 286 -1.01 0.01 -15.71
N ASN A 287 -1.70 -0.21 -14.59
CA ASN A 287 -2.22 0.84 -13.71
C ASN A 287 -1.54 0.90 -12.33
N ARG A 288 -0.38 0.24 -12.18
CA ARG A 288 0.24 -0.13 -10.90
C ARG A 288 0.37 1.03 -9.93
N ASP A 289 0.94 2.16 -10.38
CA ASP A 289 1.18 3.33 -9.52
C ASP A 289 -0.12 3.96 -8.98
N LYS A 290 -1.16 4.03 -9.82
CA LYS A 290 -2.46 4.58 -9.43
C LYS A 290 -3.19 3.62 -8.51
N LEU A 291 -3.20 2.32 -8.85
CA LEU A 291 -3.84 1.27 -8.06
C LEU A 291 -3.21 1.14 -6.67
N ASN A 292 -1.87 1.15 -6.57
CA ASN A 292 -1.17 1.11 -5.28
C ASN A 292 -1.68 2.22 -4.33
N LYS A 293 -1.70 3.46 -4.81
CA LYS A 293 -2.16 4.63 -4.02
C LYS A 293 -3.66 4.57 -3.72
N ALA A 294 -4.47 4.15 -4.70
CA ALA A 294 -5.91 4.02 -4.53
C ALA A 294 -6.27 2.97 -3.47
N ILE A 295 -5.64 1.79 -3.53
CA ILE A 295 -5.85 0.67 -2.61
C ILE A 295 -5.36 1.04 -1.21
N GLU A 296 -4.22 1.71 -1.07
CA GLU A 296 -3.72 2.20 0.23
C GLU A 296 -4.71 3.14 0.91
N ASN A 297 -5.18 4.17 0.20
CA ASN A 297 -6.20 5.08 0.71
C ASN A 297 -7.51 4.35 1.01
N PHE A 298 -7.89 3.37 0.19
CA PHE A 298 -9.09 2.57 0.38
C PHE A 298 -9.03 1.79 1.70
N THR A 299 -7.95 1.04 1.93
CA THR A 299 -7.74 0.28 3.16
C THR A 299 -7.62 1.19 4.38
N GLN A 300 -6.87 2.29 4.26
CA GLN A 300 -6.67 3.24 5.36
C GLN A 300 -7.96 3.96 5.74
N SER A 301 -8.87 4.21 4.79
CA SER A 301 -10.18 4.83 5.07
C SER A 301 -11.04 4.04 6.06
N ARG A 302 -10.75 2.74 6.27
CA ARG A 302 -11.46 1.91 7.26
C ARG A 302 -10.97 2.12 8.69
N LEU A 303 -9.80 2.71 8.88
CA LEU A 303 -9.10 2.82 10.16
C LEU A 303 -9.24 4.21 10.81
N VAL A 304 -9.83 5.17 10.10
CA VAL A 304 -9.90 6.57 10.51
C VAL A 304 -11.35 7.03 10.76
N ASP A 305 -11.49 8.21 11.37
CA ASP A 305 -12.78 8.84 11.65
C ASP A 305 -13.55 9.21 10.37
N GLY A 306 -14.83 9.59 10.52
CA GLY A 306 -15.73 9.85 9.40
C GLY A 306 -15.26 10.95 8.43
N ASN A 307 -14.59 11.99 8.91
CA ASN A 307 -14.11 13.09 8.08
C ASN A 307 -12.85 12.69 7.30
N SER A 308 -11.88 12.09 8.00
CA SER A 308 -10.66 11.58 7.39
C SER A 308 -10.97 10.47 6.37
N LYS A 309 -11.93 9.60 6.67
CA LYS A 309 -12.45 8.56 5.77
C LYS A 309 -13.01 9.18 4.49
N PHE A 310 -13.78 10.25 4.62
CA PHE A 310 -14.34 10.96 3.48
C PHE A 310 -13.24 11.53 2.59
N LEU A 311 -12.23 12.19 3.18
CA LEU A 311 -11.12 12.78 2.43
C LEU A 311 -10.27 11.74 1.71
N LEU A 312 -9.89 10.64 2.40
CA LEU A 312 -9.14 9.54 1.79
C LEU A 312 -9.91 8.92 0.61
N ARG A 313 -11.21 8.71 0.77
CA ARG A 313 -12.08 8.17 -0.28
C ARG A 313 -12.28 9.13 -1.45
N TYR A 314 -12.42 10.43 -1.17
CA TYR A 314 -12.50 11.44 -2.22
C TYR A 314 -11.19 11.50 -3.01
N ASN A 315 -10.04 11.43 -2.33
CA ASN A 315 -8.72 11.43 -2.97
C ASN A 315 -8.51 10.25 -3.94
N ILE A 316 -9.13 9.09 -3.69
CA ILE A 316 -9.10 7.96 -4.64
C ILE A 316 -9.74 8.36 -5.98
N ILE A 317 -10.85 9.12 -5.96
CA ILE A 317 -11.47 9.62 -7.20
C ILE A 317 -10.48 10.53 -7.94
N ASP A 318 -9.81 11.44 -7.23
CA ASP A 318 -8.81 12.34 -7.81
C ASP A 318 -7.61 11.56 -8.39
N ILE A 319 -7.16 10.48 -7.73
CA ILE A 319 -6.10 9.58 -8.22
C ILE A 319 -6.52 8.90 -9.54
N CYS A 320 -7.72 8.31 -9.57
CA CYS A 320 -8.24 7.61 -10.75
C CYS A 320 -8.45 8.56 -11.93
N MET A 321 -8.87 9.80 -11.65
CA MET A 321 -9.14 10.84 -12.64
C MET A 321 -7.86 11.51 -13.19
N LYS A 322 -6.73 11.38 -12.50
CA LYS A 322 -5.46 12.04 -12.89
C LYS A 322 -5.00 11.61 -14.28
N GLY A 323 -4.69 12.60 -15.12
CA GLY A 323 -4.16 12.39 -16.48
C GLY A 323 -5.24 12.21 -17.55
N ILE A 324 -6.52 12.30 -17.19
CA ILE A 324 -7.62 12.37 -18.17
C ILE A 324 -7.72 13.82 -18.64
N THR A 325 -7.34 14.07 -19.88
CA THR A 325 -7.56 15.36 -20.55
C THR A 325 -8.92 15.32 -21.25
N GLN A 326 -9.80 16.26 -20.92
CA GLN A 326 -11.04 16.44 -21.68
C GLN A 326 -10.73 17.21 -22.98
N GLU A 327 -11.15 16.65 -24.10
CA GLU A 327 -11.35 17.44 -25.31
C GLU A 327 -12.66 18.21 -25.14
N ASN A 328 -12.61 19.55 -25.25
CA ASN A 328 -13.82 20.36 -25.18
C ASN A 328 -14.67 20.12 -26.41
N GLU A 329 -15.85 19.51 -26.24
CA GLU A 329 -16.80 19.33 -27.33
C GLU A 329 -17.26 20.70 -27.86
N LYS A 330 -17.11 20.90 -29.16
CA LYS A 330 -17.67 22.06 -29.87
C LYS A 330 -19.13 21.80 -30.25
N TYR A 331 -19.93 22.85 -30.32
CA TYR A 331 -21.19 22.80 -31.05
C TYR A 331 -20.91 22.56 -32.55
N THR A 332 -21.79 21.83 -33.22
CA THR A 332 -21.76 21.74 -34.68
C THR A 332 -22.13 23.11 -35.25
N CYS A 333 -21.16 23.79 -35.87
CA CYS A 333 -21.39 25.10 -36.48
C CYS A 333 -21.92 24.93 -37.89
N ILE A 334 -23.11 25.47 -38.16
CA ILE A 334 -23.76 25.43 -39.49
C ILE A 334 -23.19 26.55 -40.39
N LEU A 335 -22.64 27.60 -39.79
CA LEU A 335 -22.06 28.76 -40.49
C LEU A 335 -20.59 28.52 -40.83
N SER A 336 -20.13 29.13 -41.93
CA SER A 336 -18.70 29.23 -42.25
C SER A 336 -17.96 30.16 -41.27
N GLU A 337 -16.63 30.04 -41.20
CA GLU A 337 -15.82 30.86 -40.29
C GLU A 337 -15.89 32.36 -40.60
N GLU A 338 -16.09 32.75 -41.87
CA GLU A 338 -16.27 34.16 -42.25
C GLU A 338 -17.62 34.70 -41.79
N GLU A 339 -18.71 33.95 -42.00
CA GLU A 339 -20.05 34.33 -41.54
C GLU A 339 -20.11 34.45 -40.02
N LYS A 340 -19.44 33.53 -39.32
CA LYS A 340 -19.34 33.50 -37.86
C LYS A 340 -18.60 34.73 -37.30
N LYS A 341 -17.48 35.12 -37.91
CA LYS A 341 -16.78 36.37 -37.55
C LYS A 341 -17.67 37.59 -37.72
N LEU A 342 -18.39 37.67 -38.84
CA LEU A 342 -19.30 38.78 -39.11
C LEU A 342 -20.42 38.85 -38.08
N LYS A 343 -21.00 37.70 -37.69
CA LYS A 343 -22.01 37.62 -36.63
C LYS A 343 -21.48 38.06 -35.27
N TYR A 344 -20.26 37.69 -34.89
CA TYR A 344 -19.67 38.13 -33.63
C TYR A 344 -19.37 39.63 -33.60
N ILE A 345 -18.93 40.23 -34.71
CA ILE A 345 -18.72 41.67 -34.81
C ILE A 345 -20.05 42.41 -34.67
N ASN A 346 -21.08 41.97 -35.41
CA ASN A 346 -22.41 42.57 -35.32
C ASN A 346 -23.02 42.45 -33.92
N ALA A 347 -22.82 41.31 -33.25
CA ALA A 347 -23.28 41.12 -31.87
C ALA A 347 -22.55 42.03 -30.88
N LEU A 348 -21.23 42.22 -31.05
CA LEU A 348 -20.45 43.15 -30.21
C LEU A 348 -20.99 44.57 -30.33
N GLU A 349 -21.22 45.08 -31.54
CA GLU A 349 -21.74 46.42 -31.77
C GLU A 349 -23.11 46.65 -31.12
N ILE A 350 -24.00 45.66 -31.20
CA ILE A 350 -25.32 45.73 -30.55
C ILE A 350 -25.18 45.74 -29.03
N ILE A 351 -24.37 44.84 -28.46
CA ILE A 351 -24.25 44.72 -27.00
C ILE A 351 -23.49 45.92 -26.42
N LYS A 352 -22.50 46.45 -27.13
CA LYS A 352 -21.69 47.60 -26.71
C LYS A 352 -22.52 48.86 -26.47
N GLN A 353 -23.65 49.04 -27.17
CA GLN A 353 -24.61 50.13 -26.93
C GLN A 353 -25.26 50.08 -25.53
N THR A 354 -25.17 48.94 -24.83
CA THR A 354 -25.71 48.77 -23.47
C THR A 354 -24.67 49.05 -22.37
N VAL A 355 -23.43 49.37 -22.76
CA VAL A 355 -22.29 49.60 -21.86
C VAL A 355 -21.91 51.08 -21.91
N ASP A 356 -21.61 51.67 -20.76
CA ASP A 356 -21.09 53.04 -20.64
C ASP A 356 -19.80 53.20 -21.46
N GLU A 357 -19.67 54.31 -22.20
CA GLU A 357 -18.55 54.58 -23.12
C GLU A 357 -17.18 54.44 -22.44
N LYS A 358 -17.08 54.79 -21.15
CA LYS A 358 -15.83 54.69 -20.38
C LYS A 358 -15.34 53.24 -20.22
N ASP A 359 -16.24 52.27 -20.30
CA ASP A 359 -15.95 50.85 -20.06
C ASP A 359 -15.80 50.03 -21.36
N TRP A 360 -15.99 50.65 -22.53
CA TRP A 360 -15.97 49.99 -23.84
C TRP A 360 -14.71 49.17 -24.10
N LYS A 361 -13.53 49.73 -23.82
CA LYS A 361 -12.25 49.04 -24.07
C LYS A 361 -12.07 47.79 -23.21
N SER A 362 -12.51 47.86 -21.95
CA SER A 362 -12.52 46.72 -21.03
C SER A 362 -13.51 45.65 -21.49
N PHE A 363 -14.68 46.09 -21.97
CA PHE A 363 -15.71 45.22 -22.50
C PHE A 363 -15.27 44.47 -23.76
N GLU A 364 -14.66 45.14 -24.74
CA GLU A 364 -14.12 44.53 -25.97
C GLU A 364 -13.08 43.44 -25.65
N THR A 365 -12.17 43.74 -24.72
CA THR A 365 -11.16 42.76 -24.27
C THR A 365 -11.81 41.51 -23.67
N LYS A 366 -12.88 41.70 -22.90
CA LYS A 366 -13.63 40.58 -22.31
C LYS A 366 -14.44 39.83 -23.37
N TRP A 367 -15.00 40.53 -24.36
CA TRP A 367 -15.72 39.94 -25.49
C TRP A 367 -14.84 38.99 -26.30
N GLU A 368 -13.61 39.39 -26.61
CA GLU A 368 -12.63 38.54 -27.30
C GLU A 368 -12.37 37.22 -26.54
N THR A 369 -12.41 37.26 -25.22
CA THR A 369 -12.26 36.08 -24.38
C THR A 369 -13.52 35.22 -24.34
N VAL A 370 -14.70 35.85 -24.32
CA VAL A 370 -15.99 35.14 -24.22
C VAL A 370 -16.39 34.51 -25.55
N LYS A 371 -16.19 35.19 -26.68
CA LYS A 371 -16.56 34.66 -28.01
C LYS A 371 -15.87 33.33 -28.32
N LEU A 372 -14.60 33.18 -27.91
CA LEU A 372 -13.84 31.95 -28.06
C LEU A 372 -14.46 30.78 -27.26
N LYS A 373 -15.17 31.09 -26.18
CA LYS A 373 -15.84 30.09 -25.33
C LYS A 373 -17.21 29.69 -25.84
N MET A 374 -17.86 30.52 -26.67
CA MET A 374 -19.22 30.27 -27.20
C MET A 374 -19.28 29.07 -28.14
N GLU A 375 -18.15 28.70 -28.76
CA GLU A 375 -18.06 27.55 -29.66
C GLU A 375 -18.15 26.20 -28.93
N TYR A 376 -17.86 26.20 -27.63
CA TYR A 376 -17.81 25.00 -26.83
C TYR A 376 -19.14 24.78 -26.12
N LYS A 377 -19.58 23.52 -26.05
CA LYS A 377 -20.71 23.15 -25.20
C LYS A 377 -20.36 23.48 -23.74
N PRO A 378 -21.36 23.79 -22.89
CA PRO A 378 -21.14 23.94 -21.47
C PRO A 378 -20.38 22.72 -20.96
N MET A 379 -19.22 22.93 -20.33
CA MET A 379 -18.48 21.85 -19.72
C MET A 379 -19.41 21.18 -18.70
N LYS A 380 -19.72 19.91 -18.92
CA LYS A 380 -20.25 19.05 -17.85
C LYS A 380 -19.20 19.04 -16.73
N SER A 381 -19.62 18.74 -15.50
CA SER A 381 -18.62 18.67 -14.42
C SER A 381 -17.59 17.61 -14.83
N HIS A 382 -16.29 17.95 -14.80
CA HIS A 382 -15.21 17.00 -15.12
C HIS A 382 -15.38 15.67 -14.36
N LEU A 383 -15.88 15.76 -13.12
CA LEU A 383 -16.23 14.61 -12.29
C LEU A 383 -17.46 13.83 -12.82
N GLU A 384 -18.50 14.52 -13.31
CA GLU A 384 -19.68 13.89 -13.89
C GLU A 384 -19.33 13.11 -15.16
N ASP A 385 -18.55 13.71 -16.05
CA ASP A 385 -18.12 13.05 -17.28
C ASP A 385 -17.25 11.84 -16.97
N PHE A 386 -16.28 12.01 -16.06
CA PHE A 386 -15.43 10.91 -15.63
C PHE A 386 -16.25 9.74 -15.07
N LEU A 387 -17.17 9.99 -14.13
CA LEU A 387 -18.00 8.92 -13.56
C LEU A 387 -18.90 8.27 -14.61
N THR A 388 -19.44 9.04 -15.56
CA THR A 388 -20.25 8.52 -16.66
C THR A 388 -19.42 7.61 -17.58
N GLN A 389 -18.19 8.00 -17.92
CA GLN A 389 -17.25 7.18 -18.69
C GLN A 389 -16.88 5.87 -17.99
N GLN A 390 -16.98 5.85 -16.66
CA GLN A 390 -16.75 4.67 -15.83
C GLN A 390 -18.02 3.81 -15.64
N ASN A 391 -19.06 4.04 -16.45
CA ASN A 391 -20.38 3.38 -16.38
C ASN A 391 -21.13 3.61 -15.06
N ILE A 392 -20.90 4.73 -14.36
CA ILE A 392 -21.57 5.06 -13.11
C ILE A 392 -22.76 6.00 -13.36
N SER A 393 -23.97 5.55 -13.03
CA SER A 393 -25.22 6.32 -13.15
C SER A 393 -25.40 7.35 -12.03
N ILE A 394 -24.94 8.58 -12.28
CA ILE A 394 -24.99 9.69 -11.30
C ILE A 394 -26.42 10.03 -10.85
N ASN A 395 -27.41 9.81 -11.72
CA ASN A 395 -28.83 10.06 -11.43
C ASN A 395 -29.39 9.16 -10.32
N GLU A 396 -28.70 8.08 -9.97
CA GLU A 396 -29.10 7.14 -8.93
C GLU A 396 -28.53 7.50 -7.55
N PHE A 397 -27.72 8.56 -7.45
CA PHE A 397 -27.04 8.90 -6.21
C PHE A 397 -27.99 9.45 -5.14
N PRO A 398 -27.83 9.06 -3.87
CA PRO A 398 -28.63 9.57 -2.75
C PRO A 398 -28.24 11.01 -2.37
N ILE A 399 -27.13 11.52 -2.90
CA ILE A 399 -26.63 12.89 -2.67
C ILE A 399 -25.94 13.40 -3.94
N THR A 400 -26.13 14.68 -4.27
CA THR A 400 -25.59 15.28 -5.50
C THR A 400 -24.07 15.47 -5.43
N LEU A 401 -23.39 15.45 -6.57
CA LEU A 401 -21.94 15.70 -6.66
C LEU A 401 -21.55 17.10 -6.16
N SER A 402 -22.37 18.12 -6.44
CA SER A 402 -22.19 19.47 -5.87
C SER A 402 -22.18 19.45 -4.33
N ARG A 403 -23.02 18.60 -3.72
CA ARG A 403 -23.04 18.46 -2.27
C ARG A 403 -21.84 17.70 -1.74
N LEU A 404 -21.34 16.66 -2.44
CA LEU A 404 -20.09 15.99 -2.09
C LEU A 404 -18.91 16.98 -2.09
N LYS A 405 -18.80 17.82 -3.13
CA LYS A 405 -17.78 18.88 -3.20
C LYS A 405 -17.88 19.85 -2.02
N LYS A 406 -19.09 20.29 -1.66
CA LYS A 406 -19.30 21.16 -0.48
C LYS A 406 -18.88 20.48 0.84
N ILE A 407 -19.10 19.17 0.99
CA ILE A 407 -18.64 18.42 2.17
C ILE A 407 -17.12 18.42 2.22
N ARG A 408 -16.45 18.09 1.10
CA ARG A 408 -14.99 18.14 0.97
C ARG A 408 -14.44 19.51 1.40
N ASP A 409 -14.93 20.57 0.77
CA ASP A 409 -14.44 21.93 0.99
C ASP A 409 -14.60 22.35 2.47
N LYS A 410 -15.73 21.98 3.10
CA LYS A 410 -15.95 22.23 4.53
C LYS A 410 -14.96 21.49 5.42
N ILE A 411 -14.67 20.22 5.13
CA ILE A 411 -13.70 19.44 5.92
C ILE A 411 -12.31 20.05 5.75
N THR A 412 -11.88 20.34 4.51
CA THR A 412 -10.55 20.90 4.23
C THR A 412 -10.34 22.30 4.82
N HIS A 413 -11.39 23.10 4.94
CA HIS A 413 -11.35 24.43 5.56
C HIS A 413 -11.68 24.42 7.07
N GLY A 414 -11.68 23.25 7.73
CA GLY A 414 -11.88 23.13 9.18
C GLY A 414 -13.31 23.41 9.68
N SER A 415 -14.27 23.60 8.77
CA SER A 415 -15.68 23.91 9.07
C SER A 415 -16.53 22.65 9.32
N VAL A 416 -15.96 21.65 10.00
CA VAL A 416 -16.51 20.30 10.17
C VAL A 416 -17.86 20.30 10.90
N ASN A 417 -18.02 21.16 11.93
CA ASN A 417 -19.24 21.26 12.73
C ASN A 417 -20.49 21.66 11.92
N SER A 418 -20.30 22.18 10.70
CA SER A 418 -21.38 22.59 9.81
C SER A 418 -21.92 21.45 8.92
N ILE A 419 -21.39 20.23 9.08
CA ILE A 419 -21.78 19.03 8.33
C ILE A 419 -22.64 18.17 9.24
N LYS A 420 -23.85 17.81 8.81
CA LYS A 420 -24.71 16.89 9.55
C LYS A 420 -24.13 15.48 9.44
N GLU A 421 -24.00 14.77 10.56
CA GLU A 421 -23.44 13.41 10.63
C GLU A 421 -24.10 12.44 9.63
N LYS A 422 -25.44 12.37 9.62
CA LYS A 422 -26.20 11.56 8.66
C LYS A 422 -25.86 11.88 7.18
N GLN A 423 -25.54 13.13 6.86
CA GLN A 423 -25.15 13.50 5.50
C GLN A 423 -23.72 13.03 5.18
N LEU A 424 -22.82 13.10 6.15
CA LEU A 424 -21.46 12.60 6.02
C LEU A 424 -21.45 11.07 5.83
N ASP A 425 -22.31 10.35 6.55
CA ASP A 425 -22.43 8.89 6.42
C ASP A 425 -22.94 8.45 5.05
N ILE A 426 -24.02 9.09 4.56
CA ILE A 426 -24.55 8.84 3.21
C ILE A 426 -23.47 9.12 2.16
N ALA A 427 -22.74 10.24 2.32
CA ALA A 427 -21.67 10.61 1.41
C ALA A 427 -20.51 9.61 1.47
N ASN A 428 -20.11 9.14 2.65
CA ASN A 428 -19.08 8.13 2.82
C ASN A 428 -19.46 6.80 2.19
N ILE A 429 -20.71 6.35 2.32
CA ILE A 429 -21.21 5.11 1.70
C ILE A 429 -21.21 5.26 0.18
N LEU A 430 -21.70 6.39 -0.35
CA LEU A 430 -21.70 6.64 -1.79
C LEU A 430 -20.28 6.64 -2.37
N ILE A 431 -19.36 7.40 -1.77
CA ILE A 431 -17.99 7.47 -2.28
C ILE A 431 -17.30 6.10 -2.17
N TYR A 432 -17.53 5.34 -1.09
CA TYR A 432 -17.04 3.96 -1.00
C TYR A 432 -17.48 3.09 -2.18
N ARG A 433 -18.77 3.15 -2.54
CA ARG A 433 -19.31 2.42 -3.69
C ARG A 433 -18.63 2.85 -4.99
N ILE A 434 -18.45 4.16 -5.18
CA ILE A 434 -17.71 4.71 -6.32
C ILE A 434 -16.26 4.20 -6.32
N ASN A 435 -15.55 4.24 -5.19
CA ASN A 435 -14.15 3.82 -5.11
C ASN A 435 -13.95 2.36 -5.53
N VAL A 436 -14.81 1.46 -5.05
CA VAL A 436 -14.71 0.04 -5.41
C VAL A 436 -14.89 -0.14 -6.90
N VAL A 437 -15.89 0.51 -7.51
CA VAL A 437 -16.10 0.48 -8.96
C VAL A 437 -14.90 1.01 -9.73
N LEU A 438 -14.36 2.17 -9.33
CA LEU A 438 -13.20 2.75 -10.01
C LEU A 438 -11.97 1.83 -9.94
N ILE A 439 -11.72 1.22 -8.79
CA ILE A 439 -10.62 0.25 -8.64
C ILE A 439 -10.89 -1.00 -9.49
N LEU A 440 -12.12 -1.53 -9.51
CA LEU A 440 -12.48 -2.68 -10.36
C LEU A 440 -12.27 -2.41 -11.85
N ASN A 441 -12.72 -1.26 -12.35
CA ASN A 441 -12.52 -0.87 -13.76
C ASN A 441 -11.01 -0.78 -14.10
N MET A 442 -10.19 -0.23 -13.20
CA MET A 442 -8.73 -0.17 -13.39
C MET A 442 -8.06 -1.55 -13.33
N LEU A 443 -8.69 -2.54 -12.68
CA LEU A 443 -8.29 -3.94 -12.69
C LEU A 443 -8.81 -4.71 -13.92
N GLY A 444 -9.52 -4.04 -14.85
CA GLY A 444 -10.13 -4.67 -16.02
C GLY A 444 -11.47 -5.36 -15.74
N ILE A 445 -12.01 -5.27 -14.51
CA ILE A 445 -13.29 -5.88 -14.14
C ILE A 445 -14.41 -4.86 -14.32
N ASN A 446 -15.06 -4.89 -15.48
CA ASN A 446 -16.15 -3.97 -15.82
C ASN A 446 -17.57 -4.54 -15.58
N GLU A 447 -17.67 -5.85 -15.32
CA GLU A 447 -18.94 -6.55 -15.10
C GLU A 447 -19.36 -6.56 -13.62
N TRP A 448 -19.62 -5.39 -13.06
CA TRP A 448 -20.15 -5.24 -11.70
C TRP A 448 -21.59 -4.70 -11.74
N LYS A 449 -22.36 -4.99 -10.70
CA LYS A 449 -23.71 -4.44 -10.51
C LYS A 449 -23.87 -3.95 -9.08
N ILE A 450 -24.31 -2.71 -8.92
CA ILE A 450 -24.47 -2.11 -7.61
C ILE A 450 -25.69 -1.20 -7.57
N ASN A 451 -26.37 -1.17 -6.43
CA ASN A 451 -27.36 -0.16 -6.13
C ASN A 451 -26.69 1.02 -5.40
N PHE A 452 -26.72 2.21 -6.02
CA PHE A 452 -26.16 3.42 -5.43
C PHE A 452 -27.07 4.10 -4.41
N LYS A 453 -28.36 3.77 -4.35
CA LYS A 453 -29.33 4.37 -3.42
C LYS A 453 -29.11 3.99 -1.95
#